data_AF-A0A7V8NU61-F1
#
_entry.id   AF-A0A7V8NU61-F1
#
_cell.length_a   1.000
_cell.length_b   1.000
_cell.length_c   1.000
_cell.angle_alpha   90.00
_cell.angle_beta   90.00
_cell.angle_gamma   90.00
#
_symmetry.space_group_name_H-M   'P 1'
#
loop_
_entity.id
_entity.type
_entity.pdbx_description
1 polymer ?
#
loop_
_entity_poly.entity_id
_entity_poly.type
_entity_poly.pdbx_seq_one_letter_code
_entity_poly.pdbx_strand_id
1 'polypeptide(L)'
;MNFATQYNQGWFLQAQVPSGSTLRRIRWSWGFIATTDTTEDIGNIANNLLVAGLVTTIGNGTEFPPTPITFPNDIAPPTQRWLWWEARQPVPIAVDWQSGLVTWRDSGPQEPPDVKTQVLATGIPGGDHLDLWFSYEGRNGGWDGSGEPVIWVSTSTLYSTP
;
A
#
# COMPACT_ATOMS: atom_id res chain seq x y z
N MET A 1 -8.12 -13.43 -14.14
CA MET A 1 -8.72 -12.71 -13.00
C MET A 1 -7.98 -13.24 -11.78
N ASN A 2 -6.98 -12.52 -11.28
CA ASN A 2 -6.16 -12.99 -10.15
C ASN A 2 -6.87 -12.62 -8.84
N PHE A 3 -7.01 -13.63 -7.98
CA PHE A 3 -7.70 -13.59 -6.71
C PHE A 3 -6.82 -12.90 -5.66
N ALA A 4 -7.47 -12.23 -4.71
CA ALA A 4 -6.86 -11.53 -3.59
C ALA A 4 -5.73 -12.36 -2.96
N THR A 5 -4.51 -11.82 -2.99
CA THR A 5 -3.36 -12.40 -2.30
C THR A 5 -3.26 -11.76 -0.93
N GLN A 6 -3.27 -12.56 0.14
CA GLN A 6 -2.93 -12.12 1.48
C GLN A 6 -1.42 -11.88 1.55
N TYR A 7 -1.01 -10.68 1.94
CA TYR A 7 0.40 -10.34 2.10
C TYR A 7 0.68 -10.09 3.58
N ASN A 8 1.66 -10.80 4.14
CA ASN A 8 2.16 -10.58 5.50
C ASN A 8 3.33 -9.58 5.52
N GLN A 9 3.73 -9.09 4.34
CA GLN A 9 4.72 -8.03 4.16
C GLN A 9 4.02 -6.81 3.58
N GLY A 10 4.39 -5.62 4.05
CA GLY A 10 3.80 -4.34 3.67
C GLY A 10 4.01 -3.94 2.21
N TRP A 11 4.45 -4.83 1.31
CA TRP A 11 4.66 -4.52 -0.09
C TRP A 11 4.74 -5.76 -0.98
N PHE A 12 4.51 -5.56 -2.28
CA PHE A 12 4.66 -6.60 -3.30
C PHE A 12 4.99 -6.02 -4.68
N LEU A 13 5.85 -6.72 -5.41
CA LEU A 13 6.22 -6.37 -6.79
C LEU A 13 5.04 -6.64 -7.73
N GLN A 14 4.76 -5.71 -8.64
CA GLN A 14 3.64 -5.76 -9.58
C GLN A 14 4.06 -5.90 -11.02
N ALA A 15 5.09 -5.17 -11.40
CA ALA A 15 5.64 -5.24 -12.75
C ALA A 15 7.09 -4.82 -12.71
N GLN A 16 7.87 -5.38 -13.62
CA GLN A 16 9.21 -4.89 -13.94
C GLN A 16 9.15 -4.36 -15.37
N VAL A 17 9.42 -3.08 -15.54
CA VAL A 17 9.45 -2.41 -16.84
C VAL A 17 10.91 -2.34 -17.30
N PRO A 18 11.28 -3.03 -18.39
CA PRO A 18 12.67 -3.04 -18.85
C PRO A 18 13.16 -1.65 -19.27
N SER A 19 14.47 -1.42 -19.19
CA SER A 19 15.10 -0.22 -19.73
C SER A 19 14.69 0.01 -21.19
N GLY A 20 14.42 1.28 -21.54
CA GLY A 20 13.92 1.68 -22.86
C GLY A 20 12.42 1.47 -23.08
N SER A 21 11.72 0.72 -22.22
CA SER A 21 10.27 0.57 -22.28
C SER A 21 9.54 1.72 -21.58
N THR A 22 8.27 1.94 -21.94
CA THR A 22 7.42 2.98 -21.35
C THR A 22 6.23 2.35 -20.64
N LEU A 23 6.04 2.66 -19.36
CA LEU A 23 4.80 2.34 -18.63
C LEU A 23 3.66 3.24 -19.14
N ARG A 24 2.67 2.65 -19.81
CA ARG A 24 1.60 3.39 -20.51
C ARG A 24 0.35 3.55 -19.66
N ARG A 25 0.01 2.53 -18.87
CA ARG A 25 -1.22 2.52 -18.09
C ARG A 25 -1.05 1.66 -16.85
N ILE A 26 -1.58 2.17 -15.75
CA ILE A 26 -1.80 1.42 -14.51
C ILE A 26 -3.27 1.58 -14.16
N ARG A 27 -3.97 0.46 -13.99
CA ARG A 27 -5.30 0.41 -13.36
C ARG A 27 -5.16 -0.40 -12.11
N TRP A 28 -5.70 0.09 -11.02
CA TRP A 28 -5.55 -0.60 -9.75
C TRP A 28 -6.71 -0.27 -8.81
N SER A 29 -6.99 -1.18 -7.88
CA SER A 29 -7.91 -1.00 -6.76
C SER A 29 -7.44 -1.86 -5.59
N TRP A 30 -7.77 -1.44 -4.39
CA TRP A 30 -7.50 -2.20 -3.16
C TRP A 30 -8.64 -2.02 -2.16
N GLY A 31 -8.57 -2.77 -1.07
CA GLY A 31 -9.35 -2.60 0.14
C GLY A 31 -8.93 -3.63 1.16
N PHE A 32 -9.64 -3.69 2.29
CA PHE A 32 -9.31 -4.63 3.34
C PHE A 32 -10.53 -5.04 4.17
N ILE A 33 -10.40 -6.22 4.77
CA ILE A 33 -11.23 -6.68 5.88
C ILE A 33 -10.27 -7.05 6.99
N ALA A 34 -10.65 -6.82 8.23
CA ALA A 34 -9.80 -7.15 9.35
C ALA A 34 -10.61 -7.58 10.56
N THR A 35 -9.94 -8.23 11.50
CA THR A 35 -10.52 -8.64 12.77
C THR A 35 -9.63 -8.23 13.94
N THR A 36 -10.21 -8.01 15.10
CA THR A 36 -9.51 -7.69 16.35
C THR A 36 -10.26 -8.30 17.52
N ASP A 37 -9.60 -8.45 18.67
CA ASP A 37 -10.27 -8.80 19.91
C ASP A 37 -11.15 -7.63 20.41
N THR A 38 -12.28 -7.96 21.01
CA THR A 38 -13.14 -7.01 21.74
C THR A 38 -12.47 -6.34 22.96
N THR A 39 -11.38 -6.90 23.48
CA THR A 39 -10.62 -6.29 24.60
C THR A 39 -9.66 -5.20 24.16
N GLU A 40 -9.40 -5.06 22.86
CA GLU A 40 -8.51 -4.03 22.32
C GLU A 40 -9.17 -2.65 22.34
N ASP A 41 -8.34 -1.60 22.17
CA ASP A 41 -8.84 -0.22 22.06
C ASP A 41 -9.49 0.00 20.68
N ILE A 42 -10.78 -0.36 20.59
CA ILE A 42 -11.63 -0.18 19.41
C ILE A 42 -11.60 1.28 18.91
N GLY A 43 -11.53 2.25 19.82
CA GLY A 43 -11.46 3.66 19.46
C GLY A 43 -10.17 4.00 18.73
N ASN A 44 -9.03 3.50 19.23
CA ASN A 44 -7.74 3.66 18.58
C ASN A 44 -7.69 2.92 17.22
N ILE A 45 -8.22 1.70 17.16
CA ILE A 45 -8.26 0.92 15.91
C ILE A 45 -9.08 1.64 14.85
N ALA A 46 -10.25 2.17 15.19
CA ALA A 46 -11.11 2.94 14.27
C ALA A 46 -10.39 4.18 13.67
N ASN A 47 -9.39 4.71 14.37
CA ASN A 47 -8.58 5.84 13.91
C ASN A 47 -7.25 5.43 13.24
N ASN A 48 -6.95 4.12 13.20
CA ASN A 48 -5.73 3.60 12.58
C ASN A 48 -5.90 3.57 11.06
N LEU A 49 -5.41 4.62 10.41
CA LEU A 49 -5.38 4.71 8.94
C LEU A 49 -4.46 3.62 8.37
N LEU A 50 -5.00 2.77 7.51
CA LEU A 50 -4.20 1.98 6.59
C LEU A 50 -3.90 2.83 5.37
N VAL A 51 -2.62 3.04 5.08
CA VAL A 51 -2.18 3.80 3.92
C VAL A 51 -1.59 2.82 2.91
N ALA A 52 -1.98 2.95 1.66
CA ALA A 52 -1.43 2.15 0.58
C ALA A 52 -1.10 3.02 -0.64
N GLY A 53 -0.19 2.54 -1.47
CA GLY A 53 0.14 3.23 -2.71
C GLY A 53 0.91 2.38 -3.70
N LEU A 54 1.13 2.99 -4.86
CA LEU A 54 1.96 2.48 -5.91
C LEU A 54 3.26 3.26 -5.96
N VAL A 55 4.37 2.55 -5.86
CA VAL A 55 5.71 3.13 -5.79
C VAL A 55 6.64 2.48 -6.79
N THR A 56 7.51 3.27 -7.40
CA THR A 56 8.57 2.74 -8.25
C THR A 56 9.93 2.75 -7.56
N THR A 57 10.71 1.72 -7.83
CA THR A 57 12.17 1.69 -7.58
C THR A 57 12.90 1.46 -8.90
N ILE A 58 14.19 1.78 -8.93
CA ILE A 58 15.09 1.41 -10.02
C ILE A 58 16.02 0.33 -9.51
N GLY A 59 16.11 -0.78 -10.23
CA GLY A 59 17.12 -1.80 -10.00
C GLY A 59 16.71 -3.17 -10.53
N ASN A 60 16.81 -4.20 -9.70
CA ASN A 60 16.69 -5.60 -10.11
C ASN A 60 15.50 -6.34 -9.46
N GLY A 61 14.62 -5.64 -8.74
CA GLY A 61 13.46 -6.20 -8.05
C GLY A 61 13.78 -6.77 -6.65
N THR A 62 14.96 -6.51 -6.10
CA THR A 62 15.33 -6.86 -4.71
C THR A 62 15.34 -5.67 -3.76
N GLU A 63 14.97 -4.49 -4.27
CA GLU A 63 14.88 -3.26 -3.49
C GLU A 63 13.74 -3.35 -2.46
N PHE A 64 13.90 -2.61 -1.37
CA PHE A 64 12.83 -2.42 -0.40
C PHE A 64 12.03 -1.18 -0.79
N PRO A 65 10.76 -1.33 -1.20
CA PRO A 65 9.94 -0.17 -1.49
C PRO A 65 9.71 0.63 -0.19
N PRO A 66 9.64 1.95 -0.29
CA PRO A 66 9.38 2.84 0.83
C PRO A 66 8.00 2.58 1.44
N THR A 67 7.88 2.91 2.72
CA THR A 67 6.59 2.98 3.41
C THR A 67 5.71 4.10 2.83
N PRO A 68 4.39 3.87 2.66
CA PRO A 68 3.45 4.90 2.26
C PRO A 68 3.16 5.91 3.37
N ILE A 69 3.59 5.65 4.61
CA ILE A 69 3.45 6.59 5.71
C ILE A 69 4.69 7.48 5.73
N THR A 70 4.49 8.78 5.55
CA THR A 70 5.57 9.76 5.67
C THR A 70 5.42 10.56 6.96
N PHE A 71 6.52 10.78 7.66
CA PHE A 71 6.62 11.65 8.81
C PHE A 71 7.21 13.01 8.42
N PRO A 72 6.94 14.09 9.18
CA PRO A 72 7.44 15.43 8.88
C PRO A 72 8.97 15.55 8.70
N ASN A 73 9.72 14.61 9.27
CA ASN A 73 11.18 14.57 9.26
C ASN A 73 11.76 13.63 8.19
N ASP A 74 10.92 12.96 7.42
CA ASP A 74 11.37 12.01 6.41
C ASP A 74 12.08 12.74 5.27
N ILE A 75 13.23 12.20 4.88
CA ILE A 75 14.02 12.74 3.78
C ILE A 75 13.30 12.46 2.47
N ALA A 76 13.05 13.54 1.72
CA ALA A 76 12.50 13.46 0.38
C ALA A 76 13.35 12.51 -0.50
N PRO A 77 12.72 11.69 -1.32
CA PRO A 77 13.45 10.68 -2.08
C PRO A 77 14.35 11.27 -3.16
N PRO A 78 15.51 10.66 -3.45
CA PRO A 78 16.13 10.88 -4.74
C PRO A 78 15.29 10.25 -5.85
N THR A 79 14.81 11.11 -6.76
CA THR A 79 14.32 10.83 -8.13
C THR A 79 13.03 10.04 -8.37
N GLN A 80 12.47 9.24 -7.47
CA GLN A 80 11.20 8.52 -7.68
C GLN A 80 10.66 8.02 -6.34
N ARG A 81 9.36 8.13 -6.05
CA ARG A 81 8.69 7.19 -5.11
C ARG A 81 7.26 6.93 -5.55
N TRP A 82 6.31 7.80 -5.22
CA TRP A 82 4.89 7.46 -5.37
C TRP A 82 4.28 7.92 -6.70
N LEU A 83 3.72 6.96 -7.44
CA LEU A 83 2.85 7.24 -8.59
C LEU A 83 1.43 7.59 -8.15
N TRP A 84 1.00 7.01 -7.03
CA TRP A 84 -0.32 7.15 -6.46
C TRP A 84 -0.30 6.63 -5.02
N TRP A 85 -1.15 7.17 -4.14
CA TRP A 85 -1.38 6.67 -2.78
C TRP A 85 -2.74 7.15 -2.22
N GLU A 86 -3.22 6.49 -1.16
CA GLU A 86 -4.49 6.78 -0.47
C GLU A 86 -4.46 6.20 0.92
N ALA A 87 -5.29 6.76 1.81
CA ALA A 87 -5.55 6.18 3.10
C ALA A 87 -6.99 5.66 3.19
N ARG A 88 -7.20 4.63 4.02
CA ARG A 88 -8.52 4.12 4.38
C ARG A 88 -8.57 3.83 5.87
N GLN A 89 -9.69 4.17 6.49
CA GLN A 89 -9.93 3.88 7.90
C GLN A 89 -10.72 2.59 8.04
N PRO A 90 -10.50 1.83 9.12
CA PRO A 90 -11.34 0.71 9.47
C PRO A 90 -12.67 1.21 10.06
N VAL A 91 -13.76 0.64 9.56
CA VAL A 91 -15.12 0.89 10.07
C VAL A 91 -15.65 -0.43 10.64
N PRO A 92 -16.10 -0.46 11.90
CA PRO A 92 -16.61 -1.68 12.49
C PRO A 92 -17.94 -2.06 11.81
N ILE A 93 -18.09 -3.34 11.48
CA ILE A 93 -19.30 -3.89 10.83
C ILE A 93 -20.01 -4.94 11.66
N ALA A 94 -19.29 -5.60 12.57
CA ALA A 94 -19.85 -6.56 13.50
C ALA A 94 -19.03 -6.54 14.79
N VAL A 95 -19.71 -6.69 15.93
CA VAL A 95 -19.10 -6.88 17.24
C VAL A 95 -19.77 -8.10 17.86
N ASP A 96 -19.02 -9.18 18.02
CA ASP A 96 -19.45 -10.41 18.68
C ASP A 96 -18.76 -10.53 20.05
N TRP A 97 -19.45 -10.06 21.08
CA TRP A 97 -18.98 -10.12 22.46
C TRP A 97 -18.88 -11.54 23.03
N GLN A 98 -19.58 -12.50 22.42
CA GLN A 98 -19.54 -13.90 22.89
C GLN A 98 -18.31 -14.61 22.35
N SER A 99 -17.94 -14.36 21.09
CA SER A 99 -16.71 -14.88 20.50
C SER A 99 -15.48 -14.01 20.79
N GLY A 100 -15.68 -12.81 21.34
CA GLY A 100 -14.61 -11.85 21.62
C GLY A 100 -14.05 -11.17 20.37
N LEU A 101 -14.84 -11.01 19.30
CA LEU A 101 -14.34 -10.54 17.99
C LEU A 101 -15.02 -9.24 17.53
N VAL A 102 -14.23 -8.32 16.97
CA VAL A 102 -14.71 -7.18 16.18
C VAL A 102 -14.27 -7.36 14.73
N THR A 103 -15.21 -7.21 13.79
CA THR A 103 -14.92 -7.27 12.35
C THR A 103 -14.98 -5.87 11.76
N TRP A 104 -14.01 -5.56 10.93
CA TRP A 104 -13.79 -4.25 10.31
C TRP A 104 -13.84 -4.36 8.78
N ARG A 105 -14.36 -3.32 8.14
CA ARG A 105 -14.24 -3.09 6.70
C ARG A 105 -13.52 -1.80 6.40
N ASP A 106 -13.03 -1.63 5.18
CA ASP A 106 -12.51 -0.34 4.74
C ASP A 106 -13.61 0.74 4.62
N SER A 107 -13.26 1.98 4.97
CA SER A 107 -14.13 3.16 4.87
C SER A 107 -14.36 3.64 3.43
N GLY A 108 -13.69 3.03 2.45
CA GLY A 108 -13.42 3.65 1.17
C GLY A 108 -12.33 4.73 1.23
N PRO A 109 -11.99 5.34 0.07
CA PRO A 109 -10.92 6.30 -0.09
C PRO A 109 -11.01 7.51 0.85
N GLN A 110 -9.89 7.87 1.47
CA GLN A 110 -9.71 9.11 2.22
C GLN A 110 -8.44 9.83 1.78
N GLU A 111 -8.43 11.15 1.96
CA GLU A 111 -7.23 11.96 1.73
C GLU A 111 -6.17 11.56 2.77
N PRO A 112 -4.97 11.14 2.33
CA PRO A 112 -3.90 10.77 3.24
C PRO A 112 -3.34 12.01 3.97
N PRO A 113 -2.92 11.86 5.24
CA PRO A 113 -2.35 12.97 6.00
C PRO A 113 -0.96 13.36 5.47
N ASP A 114 -0.79 14.65 5.15
CA ASP A 114 0.48 15.36 4.88
C ASP A 114 1.58 14.52 4.17
N VAL A 115 1.61 14.52 2.83
CA VAL A 115 2.58 13.72 2.06
C VAL A 115 3.47 14.63 1.23
N LYS A 116 4.65 14.93 1.78
CA LYS A 116 5.71 15.62 1.05
C LYS A 116 6.27 14.70 -0.03
N THR A 117 6.29 15.20 -1.26
CA THR A 117 7.09 14.76 -2.42
C THR A 117 6.59 13.54 -3.20
N GLN A 118 5.69 13.83 -4.14
CA GLN A 118 5.53 13.11 -5.40
C GLN A 118 6.77 13.34 -6.27
N VAL A 119 7.21 12.33 -7.01
CA VAL A 119 8.31 12.52 -7.97
C VAL A 119 7.95 11.91 -9.31
N LEU A 120 8.17 12.70 -10.36
CA LEU A 120 8.09 12.31 -11.76
C LEU A 120 9.42 11.67 -12.18
N ALA A 121 9.36 10.45 -12.72
CA ALA A 121 10.53 9.79 -13.29
C ALA A 121 10.87 10.35 -14.68
N THR A 122 12.11 10.84 -14.87
CA THR A 122 12.69 11.10 -16.20
C THR A 122 13.91 10.22 -16.42
N GLY A 123 13.71 9.09 -17.10
CA GLY A 123 14.76 8.18 -17.58
C GLY A 123 15.18 7.06 -16.62
N ILE A 124 15.39 5.85 -17.16
CA ILE A 124 15.96 4.69 -16.46
C ILE A 124 17.40 4.50 -16.97
N PRO A 125 18.43 4.42 -16.11
CA PRO A 125 19.79 4.06 -16.52
C PRO A 125 19.81 2.74 -17.31
N GLY A 126 20.74 2.61 -18.26
CA GLY A 126 20.87 1.38 -19.04
C GLY A 126 21.33 0.21 -18.17
N GLY A 127 20.58 -0.90 -18.17
CA GLY A 127 20.89 -2.12 -17.40
C GLY A 127 19.94 -2.41 -16.24
N ASP A 128 19.21 -1.40 -15.76
CA ASP A 128 18.25 -1.53 -14.67
C ASP A 128 16.80 -1.63 -15.17
N HIS A 129 15.91 -2.12 -14.31
CA HIS A 129 14.46 -2.09 -14.52
C HIS A 129 13.83 -0.97 -13.69
N LEU A 130 12.65 -0.52 -14.15
CA LEU A 130 11.72 0.21 -13.30
C LEU A 130 10.77 -0.81 -12.68
N ASP A 131 10.91 -1.02 -11.38
CA ASP A 131 10.09 -1.94 -10.61
C ASP A 131 8.89 -1.17 -10.05
N LEU A 132 7.68 -1.62 -10.36
CA LEU A 132 6.44 -1.10 -9.80
C LEU A 132 6.03 -1.98 -8.63
N TRP A 133 5.85 -1.38 -7.46
CA TRP A 133 5.41 -2.02 -6.25
C TRP A 133 4.06 -1.49 -5.82
N PHE A 134 3.26 -2.35 -5.20
CA PHE A 134 2.28 -1.89 -4.22
C PHE A 134 2.94 -1.93 -2.85
N SER A 135 2.65 -0.93 -2.01
CA SER A 135 3.15 -0.86 -0.64
C SER A 135 2.02 -0.35 0.26
N TYR A 136 1.84 -0.97 1.44
CA TYR A 136 0.85 -0.62 2.44
C TYR A 136 1.41 -0.69 3.86
N GLU A 137 0.93 0.18 4.73
CA GLU A 137 1.29 0.16 6.16
C GLU A 137 0.20 0.83 7.01
N GLY A 138 0.06 0.42 8.27
CA GLY A 138 -0.83 1.07 9.25
C GLY A 138 -0.13 2.20 9.99
N ARG A 139 -0.81 3.35 10.13
CA ARG A 139 -0.23 4.62 10.66
C ARG A 139 0.43 4.50 12.03
N ASN A 140 -0.05 3.58 12.87
CA ASN A 140 0.46 3.38 14.23
C ASN A 140 1.42 2.18 14.36
N GLY A 141 2.14 1.82 13.30
CA GLY A 141 3.18 0.79 13.34
C GLY A 141 2.66 -0.65 13.28
N GLY A 142 1.39 -0.83 12.91
CA GLY A 142 0.76 -2.13 12.76
C GLY A 142 -0.76 -2.07 12.92
N TRP A 143 -1.42 -3.13 12.46
CA TRP A 143 -2.70 -3.54 13.02
C TRP A 143 -2.45 -4.10 14.43
N ASP A 144 -3.46 -4.21 15.29
CA ASP A 144 -3.21 -4.76 16.63
C ASP A 144 -2.66 -6.19 16.57
N GLY A 145 -2.00 -6.64 17.64
CA GLY A 145 -1.40 -7.98 17.67
C GLY A 145 -2.41 -9.12 17.84
N SER A 146 -3.71 -8.82 17.96
CA SER A 146 -4.78 -9.79 18.20
C SER A 146 -5.46 -10.26 16.90
N GLY A 147 -5.22 -9.54 15.80
CA GLY A 147 -5.66 -9.94 14.47
C GLY A 147 -4.80 -9.34 13.36
N GLU A 148 -5.24 -9.47 12.12
CA GLU A 148 -4.50 -8.95 10.97
C GLU A 148 -5.48 -8.40 9.91
N PRO A 149 -5.10 -7.35 9.18
CA PRO A 149 -5.86 -6.87 8.05
C PRO A 149 -5.53 -7.73 6.84
N VAL A 150 -6.57 -8.33 6.26
CA VAL A 150 -6.47 -9.00 4.97
C VAL A 150 -6.63 -7.95 3.88
N ILE A 151 -5.51 -7.54 3.28
CA ILE A 151 -5.49 -6.63 2.15
C ILE A 151 -5.76 -7.39 0.86
N TRP A 152 -6.69 -6.89 0.05
CA TRP A 152 -6.85 -7.35 -1.33
C TRP A 152 -6.46 -6.24 -2.29
N VAL A 153 -5.83 -6.61 -3.40
CA VAL A 153 -5.43 -5.68 -4.45
C VAL A 153 -5.68 -6.30 -5.80
N SER A 154 -6.20 -5.49 -6.72
CA SER A 154 -6.36 -5.82 -8.13
C SER A 154 -5.58 -4.80 -8.94
N THR A 155 -4.68 -5.25 -9.80
CA THR A 155 -3.91 -4.35 -10.68
C THR A 155 -3.89 -4.87 -12.12
N SER A 156 -3.71 -3.95 -13.05
CA SER A 156 -3.44 -4.21 -14.46
C SER A 156 -2.49 -3.16 -14.98
N THR A 157 -1.33 -3.62 -15.44
CA THR A 157 -0.25 -2.80 -15.97
C THR A 157 -0.05 -3.06 -17.45
N LEU A 158 0.10 -1.99 -18.23
CA LEU A 158 0.48 -2.06 -19.63
C LEU A 158 1.74 -1.22 -19.85
N TYR A 159 2.77 -1.83 -20.42
CA TYR A 159 3.96 -1.14 -20.91
C TYR A 159 4.18 -1.44 -22.40
N SER A 160 4.83 -0.52 -23.10
CA SER A 160 5.25 -0.69 -24.49
C SER A 160 6.76 -0.84 -24.54
N THR A 161 7.24 -1.82 -25.31
CA THR A 161 8.66 -1.93 -25.66
C THR A 161 9.06 -0.85 -26.67
N PRO A 162 10.36 -0.51 -26.76
CA PRO A 162 10.87 0.30 -27.87
C PRO A 162 10.51 -0.26 -29.24
#